data_AF-A0A950ZWC9-F1
#
_entry.id   AF-A0A950ZWC9-F1
#
_cell.length_a   1.000
_cell.length_b   1.000
_cell.length_c   1.000
_cell.angle_alpha   90.00
_cell.angle_beta   90.00
_cell.angle_gamma   90.00
#
_symmetry.space_group_name_H-M   'P 1'
#
loop_
_entity.id
_entity.type
_entity.pdbx_description
1 polymer ?
#
loop_
_entity_poly.entity_id
_entity_poly.type
_entity_poly.pdbx_seq_one_letter_code
_entity_poly.pdbx_strand_id
1 'polypeptide(L)'
;MASCQSLIHGLSLLRELNASERLKRIPRDAPIEFISPRWEPHVLTKTGAIDRPFYELCALSTLRDRLRAGDVWVTGSRQYRAFDEYLLP
;
A
#
# COMPACT_ATOMS: atom_id res chain seq x y z
N MET A 1 -0.17 11.21 -10.28
CA MET A 1 -0.31 11.36 -8.81
C MET A 1 -1.25 10.35 -8.14
N ALA A 2 -2.04 9.54 -8.88
CA ALA A 2 -3.05 8.65 -8.29
C ALA A 2 -2.52 7.45 -7.46
N SER A 3 -1.29 6.98 -7.71
CA SER A 3 -0.81 5.71 -7.13
C SER A 3 -0.44 5.75 -5.65
N CYS A 4 0.00 6.89 -5.10
CA CYS A 4 0.31 7.00 -3.67
C CYS A 4 -0.98 7.02 -2.82
N GLN A 5 -2.03 7.71 -3.27
CA GLN A 5 -3.29 7.76 -2.53
C GLN A 5 -3.98 6.39 -2.50
N SER A 6 -3.96 5.67 -3.62
CA SER A 6 -4.43 4.28 -3.70
C SER A 6 -3.69 3.36 -2.72
N LEU A 7 -2.37 3.51 -2.60
CA LEU A 7 -1.57 2.75 -1.63
C LEU A 7 -1.95 3.08 -0.18
N ILE A 8 -2.10 4.36 0.18
CA ILE A 8 -2.48 4.76 1.54
C ILE A 8 -3.88 4.25 1.90
N HIS A 9 -4.83 4.30 0.97
CA HIS A 9 -6.14 3.69 1.15
C HIS A 9 -6.04 2.18 1.36
N GLY A 10 -5.21 1.49 0.55
CA GLY A 10 -4.97 0.06 0.70
C GLY A 10 -4.38 -0.31 2.06
N LEU A 11 -3.42 0.46 2.57
CA LEU A 11 -2.83 0.27 3.89
C LEU A 11 -3.84 0.54 5.02
N SER A 12 -4.71 1.54 4.85
CA SER A 12 -5.76 1.87 5.83
C SER A 12 -6.77 0.72 5.93
N LEU A 13 -7.20 0.18 4.78
CA LEU A 13 -8.03 -1.02 4.70
C LEU A 13 -7.36 -2.20 5.40
N LEU A 14 -6.08 -2.47 5.14
CA LEU A 14 -5.37 -3.57 5.81
C LEU A 14 -5.31 -3.39 7.34
N ARG A 15 -5.11 -2.16 7.82
CA ARG A 15 -5.14 -1.86 9.25
C ARG A 15 -6.52 -2.17 9.86
N GLU A 16 -7.60 -1.79 9.18
CA GLU A 16 -8.97 -2.08 9.61
C GLU A 16 -9.27 -3.59 9.60
N LEU A 17 -8.82 -4.31 8.57
CA LEU A 17 -8.97 -5.77 8.45
C LEU A 17 -8.14 -6.54 9.48
N ASN A 18 -7.04 -5.96 9.97
CA ASN A 18 -6.23 -6.53 11.05
C ASN A 18 -6.84 -6.23 12.43
N ALA A 19 -7.44 -5.07 12.62
CA ALA A 19 -8.15 -4.72 13.85
C ALA A 19 -9.50 -5.43 14.00
N SER A 20 -10.14 -5.79 12.88
CA SER A 20 -11.45 -6.43 12.84
C SER A 20 -11.32 -7.94 12.74
N GLU A 21 -11.68 -8.70 13.78
CA GLU A 21 -11.73 -10.17 13.70
C GLU A 21 -12.77 -10.70 12.68
N ARG A 22 -13.73 -9.85 12.29
CA ARG A 22 -14.89 -10.22 11.45
C ARG A 22 -14.62 -10.18 9.95
N LEU A 23 -13.70 -9.34 9.48
CA LEU A 23 -13.43 -9.14 8.06
C LEU A 23 -12.14 -9.87 7.66
N LYS A 24 -12.26 -11.19 7.43
CA LYS A 24 -11.12 -12.00 6.99
C LYS A 24 -10.77 -11.82 5.51
N ARG A 25 -11.69 -11.32 4.69
CA ARG A 25 -11.56 -11.19 3.24
C ARG A 25 -11.45 -9.72 2.83
N ILE A 26 -10.65 -9.47 1.80
CA ILE A 26 -10.55 -8.16 1.18
C ILE A 26 -11.81 -7.91 0.32
N PRO A 27 -12.47 -6.75 0.48
CA PRO A 27 -13.58 -6.33 -0.38
C PRO A 27 -13.18 -6.23 -1.86
N ARG A 28 -14.13 -6.44 -2.78
CA ARG A 28 -13.85 -6.40 -4.24
C ARG A 28 -13.57 -4.99 -4.76
N ASP A 29 -14.03 -3.99 -4.03
CA ASP A 29 -13.83 -2.55 -4.25
C ASP A 29 -12.52 -2.03 -3.61
N ALA A 30 -11.68 -2.92 -3.06
CA ALA A 30 -10.40 -2.51 -2.53
C ALA A 30 -9.52 -1.84 -3.60
N PRO A 31 -8.69 -0.85 -3.21
CA PRO A 31 -7.84 -0.13 -4.15
C PRO A 31 -6.79 -1.07 -4.75
N ILE A 32 -6.73 -1.14 -6.09
CA ILE A 32 -5.79 -2.01 -6.82
C ILE A 32 -4.79 -1.25 -7.69
N GLU A 33 -4.92 0.08 -7.79
CA GLU A 33 -4.10 0.89 -8.71
C GLU A 33 -2.60 0.93 -8.35
N PHE A 34 -2.25 0.59 -7.11
CA PHE A 34 -0.85 0.51 -6.68
C PHE A 34 -0.21 -0.87 -6.98
N ILE A 35 -1.00 -1.85 -7.42
CA ILE A 35 -0.53 -3.20 -7.76
C ILE A 35 0.19 -3.13 -9.10
N SER A 36 1.44 -3.60 -9.12
CA SER A 36 2.20 -3.65 -10.38
C SER A 36 1.80 -4.89 -11.20
N PRO A 37 2.01 -4.88 -12.53
CA PRO A 37 1.70 -6.03 -13.39
C PRO A 37 2.38 -7.35 -12.97
N ARG A 38 3.50 -7.25 -12.24
CA ARG A 38 4.19 -8.41 -11.66
C ARG A 38 3.39 -9.07 -10.54
N TRP A 39 2.69 -8.28 -9.74
CA TRP A 39 1.90 -8.77 -8.59
C TRP A 39 0.48 -9.14 -8.98
N GLU A 40 -0.06 -8.54 -10.03
CA GLU A 40 -1.44 -8.73 -10.49
C GLU A 40 -1.88 -10.20 -10.57
N PRO A 41 -1.10 -11.15 -11.14
CA PRO A 41 -1.50 -12.56 -11.23
C PRO A 41 -1.58 -13.28 -9.86
N HIS A 42 -0.91 -12.73 -8.84
CA HIS A 42 -0.88 -13.27 -7.49
C HIS A 42 -1.94 -12.65 -6.60
N VAL A 43 -2.23 -11.37 -6.80
CA VAL A 43 -3.19 -10.61 -5.99
C VAL A 43 -4.62 -10.80 -6.49
N LEU A 44 -4.83 -10.83 -7.80
CA LEU A 44 -6.14 -10.97 -8.43
C LEU A 44 -6.37 -12.42 -8.84
N THR A 45 -7.39 -13.03 -8.23
CA THR A 45 -7.84 -14.36 -8.65
C THR A 45 -8.68 -14.28 -9.92
N LYS A 46 -8.76 -15.38 -10.68
CA LYS A 46 -9.58 -15.49 -11.90
C LYS A 46 -11.07 -15.20 -11.68
N THR A 47 -11.55 -15.28 -10.44
CA THR A 47 -12.95 -15.00 -10.06
C THR A 47 -13.18 -13.55 -9.66
N GLY A 48 -12.15 -12.69 -9.74
CA GLY A 48 -12.19 -11.29 -9.30
C GLY A 48 -12.15 -11.11 -7.79
N ALA A 49 -11.83 -12.15 -7.02
CA ALA A 49 -11.52 -12.02 -5.60
C ALA A 49 -10.06 -11.63 -5.39
N ILE A 50 -9.79 -10.91 -4.30
CA ILE A 50 -8.44 -10.48 -3.94
C ILE A 50 -7.87 -11.44 -2.91
N ASP A 51 -6.68 -11.97 -3.19
CA ASP A 51 -5.93 -12.78 -2.23
C ASP A 51 -5.28 -11.88 -1.17
N ARG A 52 -5.68 -12.07 0.09
CA ARG A 52 -5.26 -11.20 1.20
C ARG A 52 -3.75 -11.26 1.45
N PRO A 53 -3.14 -12.44 1.68
CA PRO A 53 -1.69 -12.54 1.81
C PRO A 53 -0.90 -11.84 0.71
N PHE A 54 -1.27 -12.04 -0.56
CA PHE A 54 -0.55 -11.41 -1.67
C PHE A 54 -0.81 -9.90 -1.75
N TYR A 55 -2.03 -9.45 -1.45
CA TYR A 55 -2.36 -8.03 -1.40
C TYR A 55 -1.58 -7.30 -0.30
N GLU A 56 -1.49 -7.90 0.90
CA GLU A 56 -0.68 -7.38 2.02
C GLU A 56 0.79 -7.27 1.64
N LEU A 57 1.35 -8.35 1.07
CA LEU A 57 2.74 -8.39 0.63
C LEU A 57 3.02 -7.36 -0.47
N CYS A 58 2.10 -7.20 -1.42
CA CYS A 58 2.19 -6.20 -2.48
C CYS A 58 2.17 -4.78 -1.89
N ALA A 59 1.22 -4.47 -1.01
CA ALA A 59 1.09 -3.15 -0.39
C ALA A 59 2.35 -2.76 0.40
N LEU A 60 2.88 -3.68 1.21
CA LEU A 60 4.10 -3.44 1.98
C LEU A 60 5.35 -3.31 1.09
N SER A 61 5.43 -4.11 0.03
CA SER A 61 6.53 -4.00 -0.95
C SER A 61 6.49 -2.66 -1.67
N THR A 62 5.31 -2.23 -2.15
CA THR A 62 5.14 -0.93 -2.80
C THR A 62 5.44 0.21 -1.82
N LEU A 63 4.99 0.14 -0.57
CA LEU A 63 5.32 1.13 0.46
C LEU A 63 6.83 1.26 0.67
N ARG A 64 7.54 0.13 0.82
CA ARG A 64 8.99 0.13 0.96
C ARG A 64 9.67 0.82 -0.23
N ASP A 65 9.23 0.51 -1.44
CA ASP A 65 9.83 1.03 -2.66
C ASP A 65 9.57 2.55 -2.79
N ARG A 66 8.37 3.03 -2.42
CA ARG A 66 8.03 4.47 -2.39
C ARG A 66 8.74 5.25 -1.29
N LEU A 67 8.92 4.66 -0.11
CA LEU A 67 9.73 5.25 0.98
C LEU A 67 11.18 5.43 0.55
N ARG A 68 11.74 4.49 -0.23
CA ARG A 68 13.10 4.59 -0.77
C ARG A 68 13.23 5.61 -1.89
N ALA A 69 12.19 5.75 -2.72
CA ALA A 69 12.14 6.74 -3.78
C ALA A 69 11.94 8.17 -3.26
N GLY A 70 11.42 8.33 -2.04
CA GLY A 70 11.05 9.63 -1.47
C GLY A 70 9.64 10.09 -1.84
N ASP A 71 8.87 9.28 -2.56
CA ASP A 71 7.47 9.56 -2.95
C ASP A 71 6.50 9.53 -1.76
N VAL A 72 6.91 8.87 -0.67
CA VAL A 72 6.17 8.77 0.60
C VAL A 72 7.17 9.07 1.71
N TRP A 73 6.76 9.87 2.69
CA TRP A 73 7.53 10.17 3.88
C TRP A 73 6.66 9.96 5.13
N VAL A 74 7.32 9.78 6.26
CA VAL A 74 6.66 9.62 7.56
C VAL A 74 7.02 10.81 8.42
N THR A 75 6.02 11.61 8.79
CA THR A 75 6.20 12.76 9.67
C THR A 75 6.90 12.34 10.97
N GLY A 76 8.00 13.01 11.31
CA GLY A 76 8.79 12.72 12.51
C GLY A 76 9.76 11.53 12.40
N SER A 77 9.78 10.80 11.29
CA SER A 77 10.78 9.75 11.06
C SER A 77 12.12 10.37 10.69
N ARG A 78 13.22 10.03 11.38
CA ARG A 78 14.57 10.52 11.00
C ARG A 78 15.11 9.89 9.71
N GLN A 79 14.67 8.68 9.37
CA GLN A 79 15.14 7.93 8.18
C GLN A 79 14.29 8.15 6.94
N TYR A 80 13.02 8.59 7.08
CA TYR A 80 12.07 8.77 5.98
C TYR A 80 11.41 10.15 6.04
N ARG A 81 12.22 11.22 6.01
CA ARG A 81 11.75 12.61 6.05
C ARG A 81 11.30 13.09 4.67
N ALA A 82 10.43 14.10 4.65
CA ALA A 82 10.09 14.81 3.43
C ALA A 82 11.37 15.37 2.79
N PHE A 83 11.47 15.31 1.46
CA PHE A 83 12.62 15.86 0.75
C PHE A 83 12.83 17.35 1.06
N ASP A 84 11.74 18.10 1.23
CA ASP A 84 11.76 19.53 1.56
C ASP A 84 12.44 19.84 2.91
N GLU A 85 12.50 18.88 3.86
CA GLU A 85 13.23 19.05 5.12
C GLU A 85 14.76 18.91 4.97
N TYR A 86 15.24 18.44 3.81
CA TYR A 86 16.68 18.40 3.48
C TYR A 86 17.17 19.69 2.82
N LEU A 87 16.26 20.55 2.36
CA LEU A 87 16.59 21.86 1.85
C LEU A 87 16.79 22.81 3.03
N LEU A 88 18.04 22.98 3.45
CA LEU A 88 18.42 24.08 4.34
C LEU A 88 18.04 25.42 3.68
N PRO A 89 17.60 26.43 4.46
CA PRO A 89 17.32 27.78 3.95
C PRO A 89 18.59 28.48 3.46
#